data_AF-A0A957WN05-F1
#
_entry.id   AF-A0A957WN05-F1
#
_cell.length_a   1.000
_cell.length_b   1.000
_cell.length_c   1.000
_cell.angle_alpha   90.00
_cell.angle_beta   90.00
_cell.angle_gamma   90.00
#
_symmetry.space_group_name_H-M   'P 1'
#
loop_
_entity.id
_entity.type
_entity.pdbx_description
1 polymer ?
#
loop_
_entity_poly.entity_id
_entity_poly.type
_entity_poly.pdbx_seq_one_letter_code
_entity_poly.pdbx_strand_id
1 'polypeptide(L)'
;MTERKKKRRPARERRQRGPIVGIAWYTPEQWDRLKQVAEDADALDDTYDDWLKNASHNLQTFKKRGFHMVKVPLDVEEWMAWCQKNGNALNGGSRAQFTSMKASAMDNDPAEPFVERHIKPRRNPLPFLDKLETLFEAERDKSIPPPYPFDKATNTIRLPRKIEVHLQRLARTGQGIEAVKQVTHLTGAGLRVAKDYVDSLIP
;
A
#
# COMPACT_ATOMS: atom_id res chain seq x y z
N MET A 1 12.05 -11.76 39.72
CA MET A 1 11.52 -10.40 39.50
C MET A 1 12.48 -9.67 38.56
N THR A 2 12.16 -9.56 37.28
CA THR A 2 12.88 -8.67 36.35
C THR A 2 11.91 -8.20 35.27
N GLU A 3 11.25 -7.07 35.54
CA GLU A 3 10.45 -6.32 34.58
C GLU A 3 11.34 -5.84 33.42
N ARG A 4 11.12 -6.40 32.23
CA ARG A 4 11.68 -5.88 30.98
C ARG A 4 10.90 -4.65 30.57
N LYS A 5 11.47 -3.47 30.81
CA LYS A 5 10.95 -2.17 30.36
C LYS A 5 10.62 -2.18 28.86
N LYS A 6 9.34 -2.07 28.53
CA LYS A 6 8.81 -1.82 27.17
C LYS A 6 9.38 -0.50 26.63
N LYS A 7 10.42 -0.57 25.79
CA LYS A 7 10.94 0.59 25.02
C LYS A 7 9.85 1.08 24.07
N ARG A 8 9.29 2.26 24.36
CA ARG A 8 8.34 2.97 23.49
C ARG A 8 9.06 3.39 22.21
N ARG A 9 8.55 2.98 21.04
CA ARG A 9 9.10 3.36 19.71
C ARG A 9 8.87 4.85 19.44
N PRO A 10 9.82 5.57 18.81
CA PRO A 10 9.70 7.01 18.55
C PRO A 10 8.63 7.31 17.49
N ALA A 11 7.87 8.39 17.72
CA ALA A 11 6.72 8.85 16.92
C ALA A 11 7.00 9.15 15.43
N ARG A 12 8.27 9.10 15.00
CA ARG A 12 8.72 9.42 13.64
C ARG A 12 8.41 8.31 12.62
N GLU A 13 8.34 7.06 13.07
CA GLU A 13 8.09 5.87 12.23
C GLU A 13 6.63 5.77 11.73
N ARG A 14 5.69 6.45 12.40
CA ARG A 14 4.27 6.51 12.00
C ARG A 14 3.98 7.48 10.84
N ARG A 15 4.90 8.38 10.48
CA ARG A 15 4.64 9.50 9.55
C ARG A 15 4.97 9.22 8.08
N GLN A 16 5.52 8.05 7.74
CA GLN A 16 6.04 7.78 6.37
C GLN A 16 5.08 7.00 5.46
N ARG A 17 4.01 6.41 6.00
CA ARG A 17 2.93 5.86 5.18
C ARG A 17 1.98 7.00 4.82
N GLY A 18 1.90 7.39 3.56
CA GLY A 18 0.80 8.23 3.07
C GLY A 18 -0.55 7.59 3.44
N PRO A 19 -1.63 8.37 3.62
CA PRO A 19 -2.90 7.83 4.09
C PRO A 19 -3.41 6.73 3.15
N ILE A 20 -3.63 5.53 3.70
CA ILE A 20 -4.27 4.43 2.99
C ILE A 20 -5.75 4.81 2.80
N VAL A 21 -6.21 4.80 1.56
CA VAL A 21 -7.62 5.04 1.23
C VAL A 21 -8.28 3.70 0.98
N GLY A 22 -9.17 3.29 1.87
CA GLY A 22 -9.99 2.10 1.70
C GLY A 22 -11.18 2.35 0.77
N ILE A 23 -11.45 1.41 -0.13
CA ILE A 23 -12.71 1.36 -0.90
C ILE A 23 -13.49 0.13 -0.43
N ALA A 24 -14.77 0.32 -0.09
CA ALA A 24 -15.68 -0.77 0.21
C ALA A 24 -15.78 -1.71 -1.00
N TRP A 25 -15.57 -3.00 -0.78
CA TRP A 25 -15.62 -4.02 -1.82
C TRP A 25 -16.64 -5.09 -1.47
N TYR A 26 -17.59 -5.31 -2.36
CA TYR A 26 -18.73 -6.20 -2.17
C TYR A 26 -18.59 -7.47 -3.03
N THR A 27 -19.21 -8.54 -2.57
CA THR A 27 -19.60 -9.68 -3.42
C THR A 27 -20.99 -9.39 -4.01
N PRO A 28 -21.44 -10.13 -5.04
CA PRO A 28 -22.80 -9.97 -5.58
C PRO A 28 -23.87 -10.05 -4.49
N GLU A 29 -23.75 -11.01 -3.57
CA GLU A 29 -24.72 -11.24 -2.50
C GLU A 29 -24.73 -10.07 -1.50
N GLN A 30 -23.55 -9.54 -1.17
CA GLN A 30 -23.42 -8.38 -0.28
C GLN A 30 -23.88 -7.08 -0.96
N TRP A 31 -23.75 -6.98 -2.29
CA TRP A 31 -24.27 -5.85 -3.06
C TRP A 31 -25.79 -5.81 -3.06
N ASP A 32 -26.43 -6.96 -3.30
CA ASP A 32 -27.89 -7.09 -3.23
C ASP A 32 -28.39 -6.76 -1.83
N ARG A 33 -27.68 -7.26 -0.81
CA ARG A 33 -28.01 -6.96 0.58
C ARG A 33 -27.87 -5.48 0.89
N LEU A 34 -26.83 -4.83 0.38
CA LEU A 34 -26.59 -3.40 0.54
C LEU A 34 -27.73 -2.56 -0.08
N LYS A 35 -28.18 -2.90 -1.28
CA LYS A 35 -29.28 -2.20 -1.97
C LYS A 35 -30.60 -2.27 -1.20
N GLN A 36 -30.80 -3.31 -0.38
CA GLN A 36 -32.02 -3.45 0.44
C GLN A 36 -32.01 -2.58 1.70
N VAL A 37 -30.83 -2.29 2.26
CA VAL A 37 -30.71 -1.70 3.61
C VAL A 37 -30.13 -0.30 3.60
N ALA A 38 -29.45 0.10 2.53
CA ALA A 38 -28.86 1.43 2.42
C ALA A 38 -29.94 2.48 2.15
N GLU A 39 -29.95 3.54 2.96
CA GLU A 39 -30.85 4.69 2.78
C GLU A 39 -30.56 5.43 1.47
N ASP A 40 -29.32 5.34 0.98
CA ASP A 40 -28.86 5.94 -0.27
C ASP A 40 -28.75 4.91 -1.41
N ALA A 41 -29.58 3.88 -1.41
CA ALA A 41 -29.62 2.85 -2.45
C ALA A 41 -29.88 3.42 -3.86
N ASP A 42 -30.57 4.56 -3.96
CA ASP A 42 -30.83 5.28 -5.22
C ASP A 42 -29.59 5.98 -5.78
N ALA A 43 -28.58 6.26 -4.93
CA ALA A 43 -27.30 6.83 -5.35
C ALA A 43 -26.26 5.76 -5.71
N LEU A 44 -26.62 4.48 -5.60
CA LEU A 44 -25.77 3.35 -5.98
C LEU A 44 -26.08 2.88 -7.40
N ASP A 45 -25.09 2.28 -8.04
CA ASP A 45 -25.27 1.65 -9.35
C ASP A 45 -26.45 0.64 -9.32
N ASP A 46 -27.09 0.48 -10.48
CA ASP A 46 -28.30 -0.34 -10.61
C ASP A 46 -27.98 -1.83 -10.40
N THR A 47 -26.85 -2.28 -10.93
CA THR A 47 -26.42 -3.68 -10.87
C THR A 47 -25.03 -3.83 -10.25
N TYR A 48 -24.75 -5.03 -9.73
CA TYR A 48 -23.41 -5.37 -9.26
C TYR A 48 -22.36 -5.25 -10.37
N ASP A 49 -22.71 -5.58 -11.61
CA ASP A 49 -21.77 -5.51 -12.74
C ASP A 49 -21.42 -4.07 -13.11
N ASP A 50 -22.40 -3.16 -13.05
CA ASP A 50 -22.18 -1.72 -13.26
C ASP A 50 -21.30 -1.14 -12.15
N TRP A 51 -21.62 -1.47 -10.90
CA TRP A 51 -20.78 -1.13 -9.76
C TRP A 51 -19.35 -1.66 -9.92
N LEU A 52 -19.18 -2.94 -10.28
CA LEU A 52 -17.87 -3.57 -10.39
C LEU A 52 -17.02 -2.91 -11.49
N LYS A 53 -17.64 -2.57 -12.63
CA LYS A 53 -16.98 -1.80 -13.70
C LYS A 53 -16.55 -0.42 -13.21
N ASN A 54 -17.47 0.33 -12.61
CA ASN A 54 -17.22 1.70 -12.14
C ASN A 54 -16.19 1.75 -11.02
N ALA A 55 -16.32 0.87 -10.01
CA ALA A 55 -15.37 0.74 -8.91
C ALA A 55 -13.98 0.32 -9.38
N SER A 56 -13.89 -0.62 -10.34
CA SER A 56 -12.61 -1.05 -10.91
C SER A 56 -11.93 0.06 -11.72
N HIS A 57 -12.70 0.80 -12.51
CA HIS A 57 -12.21 1.95 -13.27
C HIS A 57 -11.70 3.05 -12.33
N ASN A 58 -12.49 3.43 -11.33
CA ASN A 58 -12.13 4.44 -10.35
C ASN A 58 -10.86 4.05 -9.58
N LEU A 59 -10.75 2.80 -9.13
CA LEU A 59 -9.57 2.31 -8.44
C LEU A 59 -8.30 2.42 -9.29
N GLN A 60 -8.38 2.13 -10.59
CA GLN A 60 -7.24 2.32 -11.50
C GLN A 60 -6.90 3.80 -11.67
N THR A 61 -7.90 4.66 -11.85
CA THR A 61 -7.71 6.11 -12.00
C THR A 61 -7.06 6.73 -10.77
N PHE A 62 -7.50 6.37 -9.57
CA PHE A 62 -6.91 6.86 -8.33
C PHE A 62 -5.51 6.29 -8.08
N LYS A 63 -5.25 5.02 -8.44
CA LYS A 63 -3.88 4.48 -8.41
C LYS A 63 -2.93 5.24 -9.34
N LYS A 64 -3.37 5.59 -10.56
CA LYS A 64 -2.60 6.42 -11.50
C LYS A 64 -2.33 7.83 -10.96
N ARG A 65 -3.19 8.34 -10.08
CA ARG A 65 -3.04 9.62 -9.39
C ARG A 65 -2.17 9.55 -8.12
N GLY A 66 -1.53 8.40 -7.84
CA GLY A 66 -0.61 8.24 -6.72
C GLY A 66 -1.26 7.86 -5.38
N PHE A 67 -2.56 7.51 -5.35
CA PHE A 67 -3.22 7.09 -4.12
C PHE A 67 -2.96 5.61 -3.80
N HIS A 68 -2.63 5.36 -2.54
CA HIS A 68 -2.51 4.01 -1.98
C HIS A 68 -3.90 3.46 -1.64
N MET A 69 -4.57 2.91 -2.66
CA MET A 69 -5.91 2.34 -2.51
C MET A 69 -5.89 0.86 -2.15
N VAL A 70 -6.68 0.49 -1.14
CA VAL A 70 -6.93 -0.90 -0.75
C VAL A 70 -8.40 -1.25 -0.90
N LYS A 71 -8.67 -2.43 -1.48
CA LYS A 71 -10.02 -3.01 -1.50
C LYS A 71 -10.29 -3.59 -0.12
N VAL A 72 -11.36 -3.14 0.53
CA VAL A 72 -11.75 -3.59 1.87
C VAL A 72 -13.04 -4.40 1.72
N PRO A 73 -12.98 -5.73 1.90
CA PRO A 73 -14.19 -6.54 1.94
C PRO A 73 -15.16 -6.01 3.00
N LEU A 74 -16.35 -5.62 2.57
CA LEU A 74 -17.37 -5.09 3.46
C LEU A 74 -18.51 -6.11 3.59
N ASP A 75 -18.70 -6.59 4.80
CA ASP A 75 -19.88 -7.36 5.21
C ASP A 75 -20.96 -6.37 5.67
N VAL A 76 -22.14 -6.44 5.05
CA VAL A 76 -23.26 -5.51 5.27
C VAL A 76 -23.86 -5.70 6.66
N GLU A 77 -23.95 -6.93 7.17
CA GLU A 77 -24.48 -7.20 8.51
C GLU A 77 -23.55 -6.64 9.59
N GLU A 78 -22.23 -6.82 9.43
CA GLU A 78 -21.24 -6.25 10.33
C GLU A 78 -21.27 -4.71 10.33
N TRP A 79 -21.42 -4.10 9.14
CA TRP A 79 -21.54 -2.65 9.01
C TRP A 79 -22.85 -2.12 9.63
N MET A 80 -23.97 -2.83 9.46
CA MET A 80 -25.24 -2.46 10.09
C MET A 80 -25.18 -2.52 11.61
N ALA A 81 -24.62 -3.60 12.16
CA ALA A 81 -24.42 -3.74 13.60
C ALA A 81 -23.52 -2.64 14.16
N TRP A 82 -22.48 -2.27 13.41
CA TRP A 82 -21.62 -1.14 13.76
C TRP A 82 -22.36 0.20 13.69
N CYS A 83 -23.19 0.44 12.67
CA CYS A 83 -23.98 1.66 12.55
C CYS A 83 -24.98 1.81 13.70
N GLN A 84 -25.71 0.73 14.01
CA GLN A 84 -26.65 0.69 15.13
C GLN A 84 -25.96 1.02 16.47
N LYS A 85 -24.76 0.44 16.70
CA LYS A 85 -23.99 0.69 17.92
C LYS A 85 -23.48 2.13 18.03
N ASN A 86 -23.17 2.78 16.92
CA ASN A 86 -22.59 4.13 16.89
C ASN A 86 -23.64 5.23 16.63
N GLY A 87 -24.91 4.88 16.43
CA GLY A 87 -25.97 5.83 16.09
C GLY A 87 -25.81 6.45 14.69
N ASN A 88 -25.16 5.74 13.77
CA ASN A 88 -24.94 6.21 12.40
C ASN A 88 -26.07 5.73 11.47
N ALA A 89 -26.45 6.57 10.51
CA ALA A 89 -27.38 6.21 9.43
C ALA A 89 -26.74 5.19 8.46
N LEU A 90 -27.57 4.41 7.77
CA LEU A 90 -27.11 3.38 6.83
C LEU A 90 -26.86 3.97 5.45
N ASN A 91 -25.88 4.87 5.32
CA ASN A 91 -25.60 5.61 4.10
C ASN A 91 -24.11 5.57 3.67
N GLY A 92 -23.77 6.23 2.56
CA GLY A 92 -22.42 6.34 2.02
C GLY A 92 -21.38 6.90 3.01
N GLY A 93 -21.79 7.82 3.89
CA GLY A 93 -20.92 8.41 4.90
C GLY A 93 -20.47 7.40 5.95
N SER A 94 -21.41 6.63 6.51
CA SER A 94 -21.09 5.60 7.50
C SER A 94 -20.35 4.42 6.87
N ARG A 95 -20.63 4.08 5.60
CA ARG A 95 -19.84 3.12 4.82
C ARG A 95 -18.40 3.56 4.68
N ALA A 96 -18.15 4.80 4.24
CA ALA A 96 -16.79 5.32 4.10
C ALA A 96 -16.02 5.35 5.43
N GLN A 97 -16.71 5.66 6.53
CA GLN A 97 -16.12 5.64 7.88
C GLN A 97 -15.77 4.21 8.32
N PHE A 98 -16.68 3.26 8.14
CA PHE A 98 -16.46 1.85 8.48
C PHE A 98 -15.35 1.23 7.62
N THR A 99 -15.34 1.54 6.32
CA THR A 99 -14.28 1.17 5.40
C THR A 99 -12.92 1.76 5.81
N SER A 100 -12.87 3.02 6.22
CA SER A 100 -11.63 3.65 6.69
C SER A 100 -11.12 3.01 8.00
N MET A 101 -12.03 2.67 8.91
CA MET A 101 -11.69 1.93 10.13
C MET A 101 -11.11 0.56 9.79
N LYS A 102 -11.77 -0.21 8.91
CA LYS A 102 -11.29 -1.52 8.45
C LYS A 102 -9.99 -1.42 7.65
N ALA A 103 -9.81 -0.41 6.81
CA ALA A 103 -8.56 -0.16 6.09
C ALA A 103 -7.42 0.15 7.06
N SER A 104 -7.69 0.96 8.08
CA SER A 104 -6.72 1.25 9.15
C SER A 104 -6.44 0.01 10.01
N ALA A 105 -7.43 -0.88 10.19
CA ALA A 105 -7.24 -2.16 10.89
C ALA A 105 -6.44 -3.16 10.03
N MET A 106 -6.61 -3.16 8.71
CA MET A 106 -5.77 -3.90 7.77
C MET A 106 -4.34 -3.33 7.72
N ASP A 107 -4.15 -2.05 8.04
CA ASP A 107 -2.83 -1.44 8.30
C ASP A 107 -2.29 -1.77 9.70
N ASN A 108 -3.19 -2.10 10.65
CA ASN A 108 -2.90 -2.65 11.99
C ASN A 108 -2.99 -4.19 11.99
N ASP A 109 -2.32 -4.84 11.05
CA ASP A 109 -1.87 -6.22 11.27
C ASP A 109 -0.95 -6.23 12.51
N PRO A 110 -1.13 -7.11 13.51
CA PRO A 110 -0.29 -7.17 14.70
C PRO A 110 1.16 -7.47 14.30
N ALA A 111 1.94 -6.41 14.11
CA ALA A 111 3.35 -6.45 13.75
C ALA A 111 3.65 -7.25 12.46
N GLU A 112 3.33 -6.69 11.28
CA GLU A 112 4.10 -7.07 10.09
C GLU A 112 5.57 -6.74 10.35
N PRO A 113 6.49 -7.73 10.34
CA PRO A 113 7.90 -7.43 10.51
C PRO A 113 8.36 -6.63 9.29
N PHE A 114 8.82 -5.40 9.53
CA PHE A 114 9.65 -4.70 8.57
C PHE A 114 10.96 -5.46 8.47
N VAL A 115 11.35 -5.78 7.25
CA VAL A 115 12.65 -6.37 6.98
C VAL A 115 13.57 -5.24 6.58
N GLU A 116 14.63 -5.10 7.36
CA GLU A 116 15.70 -4.17 7.10
C GLU A 116 16.78 -4.89 6.30
N ARG A 117 17.12 -4.36 5.11
CA ARG A 117 18.23 -4.87 4.33
C ARG A 117 19.28 -3.79 4.14
N HIS A 118 20.49 -4.11 4.56
CA HIS A 118 21.67 -3.33 4.24
C HIS A 118 22.16 -3.68 2.84
N ILE A 119 22.21 -2.70 1.96
CA ILE A 119 22.60 -2.88 0.57
C ILE A 119 24.12 -2.81 0.49
N LYS A 120 24.76 -3.80 -0.12
CA LYS A 120 26.20 -3.77 -0.38
C LYS A 120 26.41 -3.13 -1.75
N PRO A 121 26.97 -1.91 -1.84
CA PRO A 121 27.16 -1.24 -3.11
C PRO A 121 28.16 -2.04 -3.94
N ARG A 122 27.77 -2.46 -5.15
CA ARG A 122 28.70 -3.09 -6.08
C ARG A 122 29.46 -1.99 -6.82
N ARG A 123 30.79 -2.13 -6.93
CA ARG A 123 31.61 -1.26 -7.79
C ARG A 123 31.15 -1.48 -9.23
N ASN A 124 30.69 -0.42 -9.86
CA ASN A 124 30.20 -0.46 -11.22
C ASN A 124 31.26 0.12 -12.16
N PRO A 125 31.84 -0.67 -13.07
CA PRO A 125 32.91 -0.20 -13.95
C PRO A 125 32.40 0.63 -15.14
N LEU A 126 31.08 0.74 -15.34
CA LEU A 126 30.49 1.34 -16.56
C LEU A 126 29.93 2.75 -16.33
N PRO A 127 30.52 3.80 -16.94
CA PRO A 127 30.12 5.20 -16.73
C PRO A 127 28.74 5.56 -17.34
N PHE A 128 28.19 4.73 -18.23
CA PHE A 128 26.84 4.94 -18.78
C PHE A 128 25.74 4.78 -17.72
N LEU A 129 25.96 3.92 -16.72
CA LEU A 129 24.98 3.68 -15.67
C LEU A 129 24.86 4.88 -14.71
N ASP A 130 25.92 5.67 -14.54
CA ASP A 130 25.88 6.94 -13.79
C ASP A 130 25.01 7.98 -14.51
N LYS A 131 25.07 8.00 -15.85
CA LYS A 131 24.21 8.86 -16.67
C LYS A 131 22.74 8.44 -16.56
N LEU A 132 22.45 7.13 -16.59
CA LEU A 132 21.09 6.64 -16.39
C LEU A 132 20.56 6.94 -14.99
N GLU A 133 21.41 6.85 -13.96
CA GLU A 133 21.04 7.23 -12.59
C GLU A 133 20.70 8.72 -12.50
N THR A 134 21.54 9.58 -13.09
CA THR A 134 21.31 11.04 -13.12
C THR A 134 20.01 11.39 -13.85
N LEU A 135 19.74 10.77 -15.00
CA LEU A 135 18.49 10.98 -15.76
C LEU A 135 17.27 10.51 -14.98
N PHE A 136 17.35 9.35 -14.33
CA PHE A 136 16.27 8.82 -13.51
C PHE A 136 15.98 9.69 -12.28
N GLU A 137 17.01 10.26 -11.65
CA GLU A 137 16.85 11.20 -10.54
C GLU A 137 16.29 12.57 -10.97
N ALA A 138 16.53 12.97 -12.23
CA ALA A 138 16.01 14.21 -12.81
C ALA A 138 14.53 14.10 -13.18
N GLU A 139 14.09 12.96 -13.70
CA GLU A 139 12.70 12.69 -14.09
C GLU A 139 11.78 12.42 -12.88
N ARG A 140 12.36 12.17 -11.70
CA ARG A 140 11.57 11.82 -10.53
C ARG A 140 10.87 13.05 -9.95
N ASP A 141 9.56 12.94 -9.76
CA ASP A 141 8.81 13.90 -8.98
C ASP A 141 9.27 13.89 -7.51
N LYS A 142 9.92 14.97 -7.08
CA LYS A 142 10.46 15.14 -5.72
C LYS A 142 9.43 15.71 -4.75
N SER A 143 8.25 16.12 -5.24
CA SER A 143 7.19 16.70 -4.41
C SER A 143 6.49 15.66 -3.55
N ILE A 144 6.52 14.38 -3.96
CA ILE A 144 5.89 13.26 -3.26
C ILE A 144 6.98 12.46 -2.52
N PRO A 145 6.98 12.43 -1.18
CA PRO A 145 7.93 11.61 -0.44
C PRO A 145 7.61 10.12 -0.65
N PRO A 146 8.62 9.27 -0.94
CA PRO A 146 8.39 7.85 -1.13
C PRO A 146 7.88 7.21 0.18
N PRO A 147 6.98 6.23 0.10
CA PRO A 147 6.37 5.61 1.28
C PRO A 147 7.37 4.84 2.17
N TYR A 148 8.50 4.39 1.61
CA TYR A 148 9.54 3.65 2.32
C TYR A 148 10.93 4.21 1.98
N PRO A 149 11.25 5.45 2.41
CA PRO A 149 12.44 6.16 1.95
C PRO A 149 13.71 5.35 2.20
N PHE A 150 14.57 5.29 1.17
CA PHE A 150 15.91 4.74 1.29
C PHE A 150 16.80 5.64 2.16
N ASP A 151 17.39 5.07 3.20
CA ASP A 151 18.32 5.76 4.08
C ASP A 151 19.73 5.78 3.49
N LYS A 152 20.12 6.90 2.89
CA LYS A 152 21.46 7.09 2.29
C LYS A 152 22.60 6.97 3.32
N ALA A 153 22.35 7.35 4.58
CA ALA A 153 23.37 7.36 5.63
C ALA A 153 23.77 5.95 6.09
N THR A 154 22.81 5.03 6.15
CA THR A 154 23.03 3.64 6.58
C THR A 154 22.97 2.65 5.42
N ASN A 155 22.76 3.15 4.19
CA ASN A 155 22.60 2.37 2.97
C ASN A 155 21.56 1.25 3.12
N THR A 156 20.41 1.60 3.69
CA THR A 156 19.42 0.62 4.15
C THR A 156 18.05 0.88 3.51
N ILE A 157 17.39 -0.19 3.09
CA ILE A 157 15.98 -0.18 2.70
C ILE A 157 15.18 -0.95 3.75
N ARG A 158 14.12 -0.33 4.26
CA ARG A 158 13.15 -0.94 5.17
C ARG A 158 11.82 -1.12 4.45
N LEU A 159 11.48 -2.36 4.13
CA LEU A 159 10.23 -2.70 3.47
C LEU A 159 9.40 -3.69 4.31
N PRO A 160 8.07 -3.65 4.24
CA PRO A 160 7.21 -4.69 4.79
C PRO A 160 7.52 -6.05 4.16
N ARG A 161 7.51 -7.13 4.97
CA ARG A 161 7.80 -8.50 4.50
C ARG A 161 6.92 -8.94 3.32
N LYS A 162 5.67 -8.50 3.27
CA LYS A 162 4.75 -8.81 2.16
C LYS A 162 5.24 -8.23 0.82
N ILE A 163 5.74 -6.99 0.84
CA ILE A 163 6.32 -6.35 -0.35
C ILE A 163 7.60 -7.09 -0.74
N GLU A 164 8.46 -7.42 0.22
CA GLU A 164 9.68 -8.17 -0.03
C GLU A 164 9.42 -9.54 -0.67
N VAL A 165 8.44 -10.30 -0.17
CA VAL A 165 8.05 -11.61 -0.74
C VAL A 165 7.52 -11.45 -2.16
N HIS A 166 6.77 -10.38 -2.44
CA HIS A 166 6.31 -10.07 -3.80
C HIS A 166 7.48 -9.75 -4.73
N LEU A 167 8.39 -8.86 -4.32
CA LEU A 167 9.60 -8.50 -5.06
C LEU A 167 10.49 -9.71 -5.31
N GLN A 168 10.63 -10.59 -4.31
CA GLN A 168 11.38 -11.84 -4.44
C GLN A 168 10.75 -12.78 -5.47
N ARG A 169 9.41 -12.88 -5.48
CA ARG A 169 8.70 -13.66 -6.50
C ARG A 169 8.96 -13.09 -7.90
N LEU A 170 8.81 -11.78 -8.09
CA LEU A 170 9.07 -11.11 -9.36
C LEU A 170 10.50 -11.33 -9.85
N ALA A 171 11.48 -11.23 -8.95
CA ALA A 171 12.89 -11.45 -9.23
C ALA A 171 13.15 -12.90 -9.69
N ARG A 172 12.52 -13.89 -9.05
CA ARG A 172 12.63 -15.32 -9.40
C ARG A 172 11.93 -15.69 -10.70
N THR A 173 10.82 -15.02 -11.05
CA THR A 173 10.04 -15.30 -12.26
C THR A 173 10.60 -14.61 -13.52
N GLY A 174 11.84 -14.09 -13.48
CA GLY A 174 12.44 -13.37 -14.60
C GLY A 174 11.93 -11.95 -14.81
N GLN A 175 11.10 -11.43 -13.90
CA GLN A 175 10.56 -10.06 -13.94
C GLN A 175 11.41 -9.09 -13.11
N GLY A 176 12.74 -9.27 -13.13
CA GLY A 176 13.67 -8.48 -12.32
C GLY A 176 13.60 -6.97 -12.61
N ILE A 177 13.35 -6.58 -13.86
CA ILE A 177 13.19 -5.17 -14.24
C ILE A 177 11.98 -4.55 -13.54
N GLU A 178 10.87 -5.28 -13.46
CA GLU A 178 9.66 -4.82 -12.78
C GLU A 178 9.89 -4.71 -11.27
N ALA A 179 10.61 -5.67 -10.68
CA ALA A 179 11.01 -5.60 -9.28
C ALA A 179 11.87 -4.35 -8.99
N VAL A 180 12.83 -4.02 -9.85
CA VAL A 180 13.66 -2.80 -9.72
C VAL A 180 12.80 -1.54 -9.82
N LYS A 181 11.89 -1.47 -10.79
CA LYS A 181 10.94 -0.34 -10.93
C LYS A 181 10.07 -0.15 -9.68
N GLN A 182 9.61 -1.25 -9.09
CA GLN A 182 8.81 -1.16 -7.86
C GLN A 182 9.65 -0.69 -6.67
N VAL A 183 10.89 -1.16 -6.53
CA VAL A 183 11.78 -0.70 -5.46
C VAL A 183 12.09 0.79 -5.61
N THR A 184 12.40 1.26 -6.82
CA THR A 184 12.66 2.70 -7.03
C THR A 184 11.43 3.56 -6.75
N HIS A 185 10.25 3.13 -7.16
CA HIS A 185 9.00 3.85 -6.90
C HIS A 185 8.65 3.90 -5.39
N LEU A 186 8.77 2.76 -4.70
CA LEU A 186 8.39 2.66 -3.29
C LEU A 186 9.39 3.32 -2.35
N THR A 187 10.68 3.31 -2.69
CA THR A 187 11.75 3.74 -1.78
C THR A 187 12.42 5.04 -2.17
N GLY A 188 12.22 5.47 -3.41
CA GLY A 188 13.01 6.56 -3.97
C GLY A 188 14.51 6.25 -4.03
N ALA A 189 14.89 4.97 -3.98
CA ALA A 189 16.25 4.54 -4.25
C ALA A 189 16.60 4.79 -5.73
N GLY A 190 17.87 5.09 -6.00
CA GLY A 190 18.39 5.13 -7.38
C GLY A 190 18.36 3.74 -8.01
N LEU A 191 18.45 3.70 -9.35
CA LEU A 191 18.39 2.44 -10.12
C LEU A 191 19.42 1.40 -9.65
N ARG A 192 20.63 1.86 -9.28
CA ARG A 192 21.70 0.99 -8.75
C ARG A 192 21.28 0.34 -7.45
N VAL A 193 20.83 1.15 -6.50
CA VAL A 193 20.43 0.70 -5.16
C VAL A 193 19.24 -0.24 -5.25
N ALA A 194 18.26 0.08 -6.11
CA ALA A 194 17.11 -0.79 -6.35
C ALA A 194 17.52 -2.14 -6.98
N LYS A 195 18.46 -2.13 -7.93
CA LYS A 195 19.00 -3.36 -8.52
C LYS A 195 19.74 -4.21 -7.49
N ASP A 196 20.66 -3.60 -6.73
CA ASP A 196 21.42 -4.32 -5.70
C ASP A 196 20.49 -4.90 -4.61
N TYR A 197 19.41 -4.19 -4.28
CA TYR A 197 18.37 -4.71 -3.39
C TYR A 197 17.68 -5.94 -3.97
N VAL A 198 17.20 -5.87 -5.22
CA VAL A 198 16.52 -7.00 -5.89
C VAL A 198 17.45 -8.20 -6.04
N ASP A 199 18.71 -7.97 -6.42
CA ASP A 199 19.73 -9.04 -6.51
C ASP A 199 19.95 -9.70 -5.14
N SER A 200 19.84 -8.97 -4.03
CA SER A 200 19.95 -9.55 -2.68
C SER A 200 18.76 -10.46 -2.31
N LEU A 201 17.61 -10.30 -2.97
CA LEU A 201 16.41 -11.12 -2.72
C LEU A 201 16.50 -12.51 -3.35
N ILE A 202 17.37 -12.67 -4.35
CA ILE A 202 17.63 -13.93 -5.02
C ILE A 202 18.82 -14.61 -4.30
N PRO A 203 18.61 -15.79 -3.67
CA PRO A 203 19.70 -16.56 -3.09
C PRO A 203 20.60 -17.18 -4.16
#